data_AF-A0A7S0HVE9-F1
#
_entry.id   AF-A0A7S0HVE9-F1
#
_cell.length_a   1.000
_cell.length_b   1.000
_cell.length_c   1.000
_cell.angle_alpha   90.00
_cell.angle_beta   90.00
_cell.angle_gamma   90.00
#
_symmetry.space_group_name_H-M   'P 1'
#
loop_
_entity.id
_entity.type
_entity.pdbx_description
1 polymer ?
#
loop_
_entity_poly.entity_id
_entity_poly.type
_entity_poly.pdbx_seq_one_letter_code
_entity_poly.pdbx_strand_id
1 'polypeptide(L)'
;MASAMPTCRGRRGGRGGRRRSTCFRALRPRSIKKLIITTPEKWDIITRKSGDRTYTQLVRLVIIDEIHLLHDHRGPVLESIVARTVRQIETTQEMIRVVGLSATLPNYEDVATFLRVKPDKGLYYFDNSYRPVPLQQQYIGITEKKATKRFQLMNEIVYDKTHEQAGKNQVLVFVHSRKECAKTARAIRDMALERETLGDFLQEDGASREILQTELLRLFSL
;
A
#
# COMPACT_ATOMS: atom_id res chain seq x y z
N MET A 1 -31.91 6.98 15.24
CA MET A 1 -32.02 8.33 15.85
C MET A 1 -30.87 9.19 15.32
N ALA A 2 -31.21 10.17 14.50
CA ALA A 2 -30.28 11.01 13.76
C ALA A 2 -29.57 12.02 14.68
N SER A 3 -28.27 12.22 14.47
CA SER A 3 -27.48 13.30 15.08
C SER A 3 -26.75 14.04 13.96
N ALA A 4 -27.09 15.32 13.83
CA ALA A 4 -26.76 16.21 12.72
C ALA A 4 -25.24 16.51 12.57
N MET A 5 -24.79 16.60 11.32
CA MET A 5 -23.50 17.17 10.94
C MET A 5 -23.54 18.71 11.04
N PRO A 6 -22.50 19.39 11.53
CA PRO A 6 -22.40 20.84 11.41
C PRO A 6 -21.86 21.23 10.03
N THR A 7 -22.66 21.97 9.27
CA THR A 7 -22.28 22.65 8.03
C THR A 7 -21.21 23.73 8.29
N CYS A 8 -20.04 23.61 7.64
CA CYS A 8 -19.01 24.65 7.63
C CYS A 8 -19.47 25.86 6.79
N ARG A 9 -19.86 26.95 7.45
CA ARG A 9 -19.97 28.28 6.80
C ARG A 9 -18.57 28.85 6.57
N GLY A 10 -18.21 29.02 5.30
CA GLY A 10 -17.03 29.79 4.89
C GLY A 10 -17.23 31.28 5.12
N ARG A 11 -16.28 31.94 5.79
CA ARG A 11 -16.12 33.40 5.78
C ARG A 11 -14.93 33.76 4.91
N ARG A 12 -15.19 34.52 3.84
CA ARG A 12 -14.19 35.21 3.01
C ARG A 12 -13.64 36.42 3.78
N GLY A 13 -12.35 36.72 3.60
CA GLY A 13 -11.78 38.03 3.96
C GLY A 13 -10.26 38.07 4.03
N GLY A 14 -9.62 38.54 2.95
CA GLY A 14 -8.55 39.55 2.99
C GLY A 14 -7.09 39.19 3.36
N ARG A 15 -6.22 39.34 2.35
CA ARG A 15 -4.79 39.77 2.38
C ARG A 15 -3.70 38.75 2.78
N GLY A 16 -2.94 38.34 1.76
CA GLY A 16 -1.47 38.42 1.70
C GLY A 16 -0.64 37.60 2.68
N GLY A 17 -0.24 36.39 2.28
CA GLY A 17 0.85 35.65 2.93
C GLY A 17 0.89 34.19 2.50
N ARG A 18 1.93 33.78 1.77
CA ARG A 18 2.18 32.38 1.35
C ARG A 18 2.19 31.45 2.57
N ARG A 19 1.10 30.74 2.83
CA ARG A 19 1.05 29.65 3.81
C ARG A 19 1.37 28.33 3.12
N ARG A 20 2.56 27.79 3.42
CA ARG A 20 2.89 26.37 3.22
C ARG A 20 1.80 25.53 3.89
N SER A 21 1.32 24.52 3.17
CA SER A 21 0.33 23.55 3.62
C SER A 21 0.91 22.65 4.72
N THR A 22 0.99 23.15 5.96
CA THR A 22 1.10 22.30 7.14
C THR A 22 -0.32 21.95 7.57
N CYS A 23 -0.82 20.81 7.08
CA CYS A 23 -1.96 20.14 7.73
C CYS A 23 -1.47 19.52 9.04
N PHE A 24 -1.05 20.36 9.99
CA PHE A 24 -0.91 20.01 11.39
C PHE A 24 -2.19 20.50 12.06
N ARG A 25 -3.25 19.72 11.91
CA ARG A 25 -4.52 20.00 12.57
C ARG A 25 -4.26 19.95 14.08
N ALA A 26 -4.27 21.11 14.71
CA ALA A 26 -4.10 21.29 16.15
C ALA A 26 -5.01 20.30 16.90
N LEU A 27 -4.39 19.36 17.60
CA LEU A 27 -5.07 18.37 18.41
C LEU A 27 -5.54 19.05 19.70
N ARG A 28 -6.87 19.13 19.88
CA ARG A 28 -7.45 19.47 21.18
C ARG A 28 -7.06 18.40 22.22
N PRO A 29 -6.77 18.76 23.47
CA PRO A 29 -6.32 17.83 24.49
C PRO A 29 -7.51 17.19 25.21
N ARG A 30 -8.30 16.31 24.56
CA ARG A 30 -9.37 15.52 25.24
C ARG A 30 -9.64 14.13 24.64
N SER A 31 -8.62 13.45 24.13
CA SER A 31 -8.70 11.99 23.89
C SER A 31 -7.29 11.41 23.87
N ILE A 32 -6.95 10.59 24.85
CA ILE A 32 -5.70 9.81 24.83
C ILE A 32 -5.86 8.85 23.65
N LYS A 33 -5.15 9.12 22.55
CA LYS A 33 -5.14 8.20 21.40
C LYS A 33 -4.47 6.91 21.84
N LYS A 34 -5.26 5.84 21.94
CA LYS A 34 -4.77 4.51 22.33
C LYS A 34 -4.04 3.80 21.19
N LEU A 35 -4.21 4.27 19.94
CA LEU A 35 -3.59 3.71 18.74
C LEU A 35 -3.01 4.83 17.86
N ILE A 36 -1.77 4.66 17.44
CA ILE A 36 -1.05 5.58 16.55
C ILE A 36 -0.63 4.79 15.32
N ILE A 37 -1.13 5.19 14.15
CA ILE A 37 -0.73 4.62 12.86
C ILE A 37 0.11 5.67 12.15
N THR A 38 1.31 5.29 11.73
CA THR A 38 2.29 6.20 11.13
C THR A 38 3.25 5.44 10.24
N THR A 39 3.84 6.15 9.26
CA THR A 39 4.97 5.61 8.51
C THR A 39 6.23 5.65 9.39
N PRO A 40 7.23 4.79 9.12
CA PRO A 40 8.49 4.78 9.87
C PRO A 40 9.18 6.15 9.83
N GLU A 41 9.20 6.85 8.70
CA GLU A 41 9.82 8.17 8.58
C GLU A 41 9.17 9.19 9.51
N LYS A 42 7.84 9.16 9.57
CA LYS A 42 7.09 10.09 10.41
C LYS A 42 7.31 9.78 11.90
N TRP A 43 7.41 8.51 12.26
CA TRP A 43 7.72 8.08 13.63
C TRP A 43 9.15 8.43 14.04
N ASP A 44 10.14 8.22 13.17
CA ASP A 44 11.54 8.61 13.43
C ASP A 44 11.65 10.13 13.69
N ILE A 45 10.97 10.96 12.90
CA ILE A 45 10.94 12.42 13.14
C ILE A 45 10.33 12.76 14.50
N ILE A 46 9.25 12.09 14.91
CA ILE A 46 8.58 12.34 16.21
C ILE A 46 9.50 11.93 17.35
N THR A 47 10.10 10.73 17.29
CA THR A 47 10.99 10.22 18.34
C THR A 47 12.29 11.01 18.46
N ARG A 48 12.72 11.73 17.41
CA ARG A 48 13.86 12.67 17.44
C ARG A 48 13.55 13.99 18.12
N LYS A 49 12.30 14.47 18.11
CA LYS A 49 11.95 15.75 18.71
C LYS A 49 11.73 15.62 20.22
N SER A 50 12.63 16.20 21.00
CA SER A 50 12.66 16.13 22.47
C SER A 50 11.37 16.59 23.17
N GLY A 51 10.53 17.39 22.52
CA GLY A 51 9.28 17.92 23.09
C GLY A 51 8.13 16.91 23.17
N ASP A 52 8.12 15.85 22.36
CA ASP A 52 7.05 14.85 22.31
C ASP A 52 7.38 13.59 23.15
N ARG A 53 8.41 13.64 23.99
CA ARG A 53 8.88 12.51 24.83
C ARG A 53 7.81 11.95 25.76
N THR A 54 6.85 12.78 26.17
CA THR A 54 5.73 12.36 27.02
C THR A 54 4.88 11.28 26.35
N TYR A 55 4.70 11.35 25.02
CA TYR A 55 3.92 10.33 24.30
C TYR A 55 4.71 9.06 24.04
N THR A 56 6.02 9.16 23.77
CA THR A 56 6.88 7.99 23.52
C THR A 56 7.12 7.14 24.77
N GLN A 57 7.06 7.74 25.96
CA GLN A 57 7.17 7.03 27.23
C GLN A 57 5.90 6.21 27.54
N LEU A 58 4.74 6.66 27.08
CA LEU A 58 3.46 5.95 27.28
C LEU A 58 3.31 4.72 26.37
N VAL A 59 4.16 4.57 25.36
CA VAL A 59 4.09 3.43 24.43
C VAL A 59 4.55 2.16 25.14
N ARG A 60 3.67 1.16 25.20
CA ARG A 60 3.95 -0.19 25.71
C ARG A 60 4.03 -1.25 24.61
N LEU A 61 3.53 -0.93 23.41
CA LEU A 61 3.48 -1.85 22.26
C LEU A 61 3.86 -1.09 20.99
N VAL A 62 4.80 -1.65 20.24
CA VAL A 62 5.18 -1.19 18.89
C VAL A 62 4.99 -2.35 17.94
N ILE A 63 4.16 -2.14 16.91
CA ILE A 63 3.98 -3.09 15.82
C ILE A 63 4.68 -2.51 14.60
N ILE A 64 5.61 -3.28 14.03
CA ILE A 64 6.35 -2.94 12.82
C ILE A 64 5.80 -3.85 11.74
N ASP A 65 5.00 -3.28 10.86
CA ASP A 65 4.50 -3.97 9.68
C ASP A 65 5.56 -3.92 8.56
N GLU A 66 5.59 -4.97 7.74
CA GLU A 66 6.53 -5.13 6.63
C GLU A 66 8.01 -4.93 6.99
N ILE A 67 8.47 -5.57 8.07
CA ILE A 67 9.88 -5.49 8.51
C ILE A 67 10.87 -6.01 7.44
N HIS A 68 10.39 -6.76 6.45
CA HIS A 68 11.18 -7.16 5.28
C HIS A 68 11.75 -5.97 4.48
N LEU A 69 11.17 -4.78 4.64
CA LEU A 69 11.71 -3.52 4.12
C LEU A 69 13.07 -3.11 4.73
N LEU A 70 13.59 -3.85 5.72
CA LEU A 70 14.98 -3.71 6.18
C LEU A 70 16.00 -3.85 5.04
N HIS A 71 15.70 -4.66 4.03
CA HIS A 71 16.57 -4.84 2.85
C HIS A 71 16.41 -3.75 1.78
N ASP A 72 15.48 -2.82 1.96
CA ASP A 72 15.22 -1.72 1.03
C ASP A 72 15.89 -0.42 1.52
N HIS A 73 15.86 0.64 0.70
CA HIS A 73 16.39 1.97 1.03
C HIS A 73 15.80 2.59 2.32
N ARG A 74 14.64 2.08 2.78
CA ARG A 74 13.95 2.52 4.01
C ARG A 74 14.44 1.78 5.26
N GLY A 75 15.24 0.73 5.10
CA GLY A 75 15.79 -0.08 6.19
C GLY A 75 16.50 0.72 7.29
N PRO A 76 17.40 1.68 6.96
CA PRO A 76 18.09 2.46 7.99
C PRO A 76 17.17 3.26 8.92
N VAL A 77 15.99 3.67 8.43
CA VAL A 77 14.99 4.37 9.24
C VAL A 77 14.33 3.40 10.22
N LEU A 78 13.97 2.20 9.77
CA LEU A 78 13.44 1.14 10.64
C LEU A 78 14.48 0.72 11.68
N GLU A 79 15.74 0.58 11.28
CA GLU A 79 16.84 0.25 12.17
C GLU A 79 16.99 1.27 13.30
N SER A 80 16.97 2.55 12.93
CA SER A 80 17.06 3.67 13.88
C SER A 80 15.91 3.68 14.89
N ILE A 81 14.69 3.29 14.47
CA ILE A 81 13.51 3.21 15.34
C ILE A 81 13.64 2.06 16.34
N VAL A 82 14.02 0.87 15.86
CA VAL A 82 14.18 -0.31 16.71
C VAL A 82 15.31 -0.10 17.71
N ALA A 83 16.48 0.34 17.24
CA ALA A 83 17.64 0.60 18.11
C ALA A 83 17.31 1.62 19.21
N ARG A 84 16.55 2.67 18.89
CA ARG A 84 16.09 3.66 19.87
C ARG A 84 15.10 3.06 20.88
N THR A 85 14.18 2.23 20.41
CA THR A 85 13.20 1.56 21.27
C THR A 85 13.90 0.61 22.24
N VAL A 86 14.85 -0.19 21.75
CA VAL A 86 15.67 -1.09 22.56
C VAL A 86 16.48 -0.30 23.60
N ARG A 87 17.16 0.76 23.18
CA ARG A 87 17.90 1.63 24.10
C ARG A 87 16.99 2.28 25.14
N GLN A 88 15.77 2.65 24.76
CA GLN A 88 14.79 3.19 25.68
C GLN A 88 14.40 2.16 26.74
N ILE A 89 14.13 0.91 26.35
CA ILE A 89 13.84 -0.20 27.28
C ILE A 89 14.98 -0.37 28.29
N GLU A 90 16.23 -0.35 27.82
CA GLU A 90 17.41 -0.49 28.69
C GLU A 90 17.60 0.70 29.64
N THR A 91 17.29 1.91 29.17
CA THR A 91 17.49 3.14 29.97
C THR A 91 16.37 3.35 30.99
N THR A 92 15.12 3.15 30.60
CA THR A 92 13.96 3.39 31.48
C THR A 92 13.59 2.16 32.31
N GLN A 93 14.16 0.99 31.99
CA GLN A 93 13.78 -0.31 32.58
C GLN A 93 12.29 -0.63 32.41
N GLU A 94 11.65 0.01 31.44
CA GLU A 94 10.26 -0.25 31.12
C GLU A 94 10.15 -1.09 29.86
N MET A 95 9.53 -2.26 30.00
CA MET A 95 9.38 -3.20 28.89
C MET A 95 8.39 -2.65 27.85
N ILE A 96 8.86 -2.53 26.61
CA ILE A 96 8.04 -2.24 25.43
C ILE A 96 7.98 -3.52 24.59
N ARG A 97 6.78 -4.02 24.32
CA ARG A 97 6.59 -5.17 23.46
C ARG A 97 6.77 -4.74 22.00
N VAL A 98 7.69 -5.39 21.30
CA VAL A 98 7.88 -5.20 19.86
C VAL A 98 7.32 -6.40 19.11
N VAL A 99 6.50 -6.16 18.10
CA VAL A 99 5.93 -7.19 17.22
C VAL A 99 6.32 -6.84 15.79
N GLY A 100 7.14 -7.67 15.16
CA GLY A 100 7.49 -7.55 13.75
C GLY A 100 6.59 -8.44 12.91
N LEU A 101 5.93 -7.88 11.90
CA LEU A 101 5.24 -8.62 10.86
C LEU A 101 6.08 -8.54 9.59
N SER A 102 6.27 -9.68 8.94
CA SER A 102 7.12 -9.81 7.76
C SER A 102 6.46 -10.73 6.74
N ALA A 103 6.74 -10.49 5.47
CA ALA A 103 6.67 -11.52 4.45
C ALA A 103 7.75 -12.60 4.69
N THR A 104 7.64 -13.73 4.01
CA THR A 104 8.65 -14.80 4.04
C THR A 104 10.01 -14.26 3.60
N LEU A 105 10.96 -14.22 4.53
CA LEU A 105 12.35 -13.82 4.29
C LEU A 105 13.28 -15.02 4.49
N PRO A 106 14.38 -15.16 3.72
CA PRO A 106 15.39 -16.18 4.00
C PRO A 106 16.16 -15.90 5.30
N ASN A 107 16.44 -14.62 5.62
CA ASN A 107 17.24 -14.22 6.78
C ASN A 107 16.37 -13.85 8.01
N TYR A 108 15.32 -14.63 8.28
CA TYR A 108 14.36 -14.30 9.35
C TYR A 108 14.96 -14.46 10.77
N GLU A 109 15.96 -15.32 10.94
CA GLU A 109 16.68 -15.51 12.21
C GLU A 109 17.48 -14.26 12.63
N ASP A 110 18.13 -13.60 11.67
CA ASP A 110 18.86 -12.36 11.89
C ASP A 110 17.90 -11.23 12.30
N VAL A 111 16.74 -11.14 11.63
CA VAL A 111 15.69 -10.17 11.97
C VAL A 111 15.12 -10.44 13.37
N ALA A 112 14.95 -11.70 13.75
CA ALA A 112 14.51 -12.08 15.09
C ALA A 112 15.53 -11.64 16.15
N THR A 113 16.82 -11.88 15.90
CA THR A 113 17.93 -11.46 16.76
C THR A 113 17.98 -9.94 16.87
N PHE A 114 17.83 -9.24 15.75
CA PHE A 114 17.77 -7.78 15.68
C PHE A 114 16.64 -7.18 16.53
N LEU A 115 15.46 -7.80 16.51
CA LEU A 115 14.32 -7.41 17.34
C LEU A 115 14.40 -7.90 18.80
N ARG A 116 15.47 -8.62 19.19
CA ARG A 116 15.62 -9.29 20.49
C ARG A 116 14.50 -10.28 20.81
N VAL A 117 13.98 -10.95 19.79
CA VAL A 117 12.97 -11.99 19.92
C VAL A 117 13.65 -13.30 20.31
N LYS A 118 13.10 -14.02 21.29
CA LYS A 118 13.56 -15.38 21.64
C LYS A 118 13.07 -16.37 20.57
N PRO A 119 13.96 -17.10 19.87
CA PRO A 119 13.57 -18.02 18.80
C PRO A 119 12.54 -19.06 19.26
N ASP A 120 12.72 -19.58 20.46
CA ASP A 120 11.94 -20.66 21.07
C ASP A 120 10.50 -20.29 21.47
N LYS A 121 10.15 -19.00 21.55
CA LYS A 121 8.79 -18.56 21.98
C LYS A 121 8.15 -17.49 21.09
N GLY A 122 8.97 -16.71 20.38
CA GLY A 122 8.51 -15.51 19.68
C GLY A 122 8.75 -15.51 18.18
N LEU A 123 9.52 -16.46 17.65
CA LEU A 123 9.78 -16.57 16.22
C LEU A 123 8.80 -17.55 15.59
N TYR A 124 8.01 -17.04 14.65
CA TYR A 124 7.08 -17.85 13.87
C TYR A 124 7.42 -17.66 12.40
N TYR A 125 7.78 -18.76 11.74
CA TYR A 125 8.03 -18.80 10.31
C TYR A 125 6.95 -19.64 9.65
N PHE A 126 6.26 -19.02 8.70
CA PHE A 126 5.24 -19.66 7.88
C PHE A 126 5.71 -19.57 6.44
N ASP A 127 5.83 -20.71 5.76
CA ASP A 127 6.15 -20.72 4.33
C ASP A 127 4.93 -20.31 3.48
N ASN A 128 5.12 -20.27 2.16
CA ASN A 128 4.04 -19.93 1.22
C ASN A 128 2.87 -20.92 1.23
N SER A 129 3.02 -22.12 1.82
CA SER A 129 1.96 -23.12 1.90
C SER A 129 0.88 -22.74 2.93
N TYR A 130 1.21 -21.90 3.92
CA TYR A 130 0.26 -21.41 4.92
C TYR A 130 -0.67 -20.30 4.38
N ARG A 131 -0.50 -19.86 3.13
CA ARG A 131 -1.38 -18.85 2.55
C ARG A 131 -2.78 -19.45 2.40
N PRO A 132 -3.85 -18.79 2.93
CA PRO A 132 -5.20 -19.35 2.91
C PRO A 132 -5.74 -19.58 1.49
N VAL A 133 -5.22 -18.83 0.51
CA VAL A 133 -5.47 -19.05 -0.91
C VAL A 133 -4.13 -19.28 -1.60
N PRO A 134 -3.85 -20.51 -2.07
CA PRO A 134 -2.61 -20.81 -2.76
C PRO A 134 -2.50 -19.96 -4.02
N LEU A 135 -1.31 -19.42 -4.27
CA LEU A 135 -1.04 -18.56 -5.42
C LEU A 135 -0.34 -19.37 -6.50
N GLN A 136 -0.97 -19.52 -7.66
CA GLN A 136 -0.30 -20.01 -8.86
C GLN A 136 0.44 -18.84 -9.51
N GLN A 137 1.71 -19.03 -9.83
CA GLN A 137 2.56 -18.02 -10.44
C GLN A 137 3.02 -18.49 -11.82
N GLN A 138 2.91 -17.61 -12.82
CA GLN A 138 3.40 -17.85 -14.17
C GLN A 138 4.32 -16.70 -14.56
N TYR A 139 5.52 -17.02 -15.04
CA TYR A 139 6.50 -16.04 -15.50
C TYR A 139 6.59 -16.10 -17.02
N ILE A 140 6.27 -15.00 -17.70
CA ILE A 140 6.32 -14.90 -19.16
C ILE A 140 7.48 -13.97 -19.53
N GLY A 141 8.60 -14.56 -19.98
CA GLY A 141 9.77 -13.81 -20.43
C GLY A 141 9.68 -13.43 -21.91
N ILE A 142 9.75 -12.13 -22.21
CA ILE A 142 9.77 -11.64 -23.60
C ILE A 142 11.22 -11.54 -24.09
N THR A 143 11.57 -12.34 -25.10
CA THR A 143 12.95 -12.44 -25.63
C THR A 143 13.29 -11.41 -26.71
N GLU A 144 12.30 -10.66 -27.20
CA GLU A 144 12.48 -9.66 -28.26
C GLU A 144 13.40 -8.50 -27.83
N LYS A 145 14.39 -8.18 -28.67
CA LYS A 145 15.41 -7.15 -28.39
C LYS A 145 14.92 -5.75 -28.75
N LYS A 146 14.08 -5.63 -29.79
CA LYS A 146 13.57 -4.33 -30.24
C LYS A 146 12.49 -3.82 -29.28
N ALA A 147 12.72 -2.66 -28.66
CA ALA A 147 11.84 -2.09 -27.64
C ALA A 147 10.37 -1.95 -28.11
N THR A 148 10.15 -1.48 -29.33
CA THR A 148 8.80 -1.29 -29.89
C THR A 148 8.06 -2.62 -30.04
N LYS A 149 8.71 -3.64 -30.62
CA LYS A 149 8.11 -4.98 -30.78
C LYS A 149 7.88 -5.66 -29.44
N ARG A 150 8.82 -5.54 -28.50
CA ARG A 150 8.68 -6.04 -27.14
C ARG A 150 7.45 -5.44 -26.44
N PHE A 151 7.21 -4.15 -26.61
CA PHE A 151 6.04 -3.47 -26.05
C PHE A 151 4.72 -3.94 -26.69
N GLN A 152 4.70 -4.14 -28.01
CA GLN A 152 3.53 -4.69 -28.70
C GLN A 152 3.21 -6.12 -28.22
N LEU A 153 4.22 -7.00 -28.20
CA LEU A 153 4.09 -8.36 -27.68
C LEU A 153 3.63 -8.38 -26.22
N MET A 154 4.13 -7.46 -25.39
CA MET A 154 3.69 -7.34 -24.00
C MET A 154 2.20 -7.04 -23.90
N ASN A 155 1.68 -6.10 -24.71
CA ASN A 155 0.26 -5.79 -24.71
C ASN A 155 -0.60 -6.96 -25.20
N GLU A 156 -0.13 -7.69 -26.22
CA GLU A 156 -0.80 -8.89 -26.72
C GLU A 156 -0.88 -9.99 -25.65
N ILE A 157 0.25 -10.30 -25.00
CA ILE A 157 0.32 -11.27 -23.89
C ILE A 157 -0.61 -10.87 -22.74
N VAL A 158 -0.62 -9.58 -22.36
CA VAL A 158 -1.49 -9.06 -21.31
C VAL A 158 -2.95 -9.26 -21.70
N TYR A 159 -3.34 -8.96 -22.94
CA TYR A 159 -4.69 -9.16 -23.44
C TYR A 159 -5.07 -10.64 -23.38
N ASP A 160 -4.24 -11.54 -23.93
CA ASP A 160 -4.53 -12.98 -23.96
C ASP A 160 -4.71 -13.55 -22.55
N LYS A 161 -3.84 -13.17 -21.60
CA LYS A 161 -3.96 -13.59 -20.20
C LYS A 161 -5.16 -13.00 -19.46
N THR A 162 -5.54 -11.77 -19.79
CA THR A 162 -6.75 -11.15 -19.24
C THR A 162 -7.99 -11.85 -19.80
N HIS A 163 -7.99 -12.20 -21.09
CA HIS A 163 -9.08 -12.87 -21.77
C HIS A 163 -9.29 -14.32 -21.27
N GLU A 164 -8.22 -15.08 -20.99
CA GLU A 164 -8.31 -16.42 -20.38
C GLU A 164 -9.14 -16.45 -19.08
N GLN A 165 -9.09 -15.33 -18.32
CA GLN A 165 -9.77 -15.14 -17.04
C GLN A 165 -11.07 -14.33 -17.16
N ALA A 166 -11.37 -13.79 -18.34
CA ALA A 166 -12.59 -13.01 -18.59
C ALA A 166 -13.83 -13.86 -18.28
N GLY A 167 -14.85 -13.23 -17.68
CA GLY A 167 -16.09 -13.89 -17.27
C GLY A 167 -15.97 -14.84 -16.07
N LYS A 168 -14.75 -15.23 -15.65
CA LYS A 168 -14.51 -16.16 -14.54
C LYS A 168 -14.03 -15.44 -13.28
N ASN A 169 -12.98 -14.63 -13.41
CA ASN A 169 -12.29 -13.98 -12.30
C ASN A 169 -12.01 -12.51 -12.61
N GLN A 170 -11.89 -11.68 -11.57
CA GLN A 170 -11.43 -10.30 -11.72
C GLN A 170 -9.91 -10.26 -11.91
N VAL A 171 -9.44 -9.46 -12.87
CA VAL A 171 -8.02 -9.31 -13.20
C VAL A 171 -7.53 -7.92 -12.80
N LEU A 172 -6.42 -7.87 -12.06
CA LEU A 172 -5.74 -6.62 -11.69
C LEU A 172 -4.39 -6.53 -12.39
N VAL A 173 -4.23 -5.55 -13.30
CA VAL A 173 -3.01 -5.34 -14.07
C VAL A 173 -2.19 -4.21 -13.46
N PHE A 174 -0.94 -4.51 -13.07
CA PHE A 174 0.01 -3.51 -12.58
C PHE A 174 0.91 -3.01 -13.72
N VAL A 175 1.11 -1.69 -13.76
CA VAL A 175 1.89 -0.98 -14.79
C VAL A 175 2.86 0.01 -14.14
N HIS A 176 3.88 0.49 -14.87
CA HIS A 176 4.93 1.32 -14.29
C HIS A 176 4.56 2.80 -14.14
N SER A 177 3.56 3.29 -14.90
CA SER A 177 3.16 4.69 -14.84
C SER A 177 1.65 4.92 -15.01
N ARG A 178 1.18 6.07 -14.50
CA ARG A 178 -0.22 6.52 -14.68
C ARG A 178 -0.60 6.68 -16.15
N LYS A 179 0.33 7.17 -16.98
CA LYS A 179 0.11 7.32 -18.43
C LYS A 179 0.01 5.96 -19.12
N GLU A 180 0.85 5.01 -18.70
CA GLU A 180 0.79 3.64 -19.23
C GLU A 180 -0.50 2.94 -18.84
N CYS A 181 -1.00 3.12 -17.61
CA CYS A 181 -2.27 2.53 -17.17
C CYS A 181 -3.41 2.84 -18.15
N ALA A 182 -3.57 4.12 -18.50
CA ALA A 182 -4.60 4.53 -19.46
C ALA A 182 -4.35 3.98 -20.88
N LYS A 183 -3.08 3.90 -21.30
CA LYS A 183 -2.73 3.35 -22.62
C LYS A 183 -2.99 1.85 -22.71
N THR A 184 -2.54 1.07 -21.73
CA THR A 184 -2.73 -0.38 -21.67
C THR A 184 -4.22 -0.72 -21.54
N ALA A 185 -4.98 0.01 -20.72
CA ALA A 185 -6.42 -0.19 -20.62
C ALA A 185 -7.14 0.03 -21.96
N ARG A 186 -6.78 1.10 -22.70
CA ARG A 186 -7.32 1.33 -24.05
C ARG A 186 -6.86 0.25 -25.02
N ALA A 187 -5.59 -0.14 -24.99
CA ALA A 187 -5.07 -1.19 -25.86
C ALA A 187 -5.82 -2.52 -25.66
N ILE A 188 -6.08 -2.92 -24.42
CA ILE A 188 -6.87 -4.12 -24.10
C ILE A 188 -8.30 -3.98 -24.64
N ARG A 189 -8.94 -2.83 -24.44
CA ARG A 189 -10.29 -2.55 -24.96
C ARG A 189 -10.33 -2.62 -26.49
N ASP A 190 -9.38 -1.97 -27.15
CA ASP A 190 -9.31 -1.89 -28.61
C ASP A 190 -9.05 -3.29 -29.20
N MET A 191 -8.18 -4.10 -28.58
CA MET A 191 -7.97 -5.51 -28.94
C MET A 191 -9.22 -6.38 -28.70
N ALA A 192 -9.98 -6.12 -27.63
CA ALA A 192 -11.24 -6.83 -27.37
C ALA A 192 -12.33 -6.48 -28.41
N LEU A 193 -12.35 -5.24 -28.89
CA LEU A 193 -13.22 -4.80 -29.97
C LEU A 193 -12.82 -5.43 -31.31
N GLU A 194 -11.52 -5.43 -31.63
CA GLU A 194 -10.98 -6.02 -32.87
C GLU A 194 -11.21 -7.54 -32.95
N ARG A 195 -11.16 -8.24 -31.81
CA ARG A 195 -11.38 -9.70 -31.73
C ARG A 195 -12.83 -10.09 -31.39
N GLU A 196 -13.74 -9.13 -31.30
CA GLU A 196 -15.17 -9.33 -30.96
C GLU A 196 -15.43 -10.05 -29.60
N THR A 197 -14.48 -9.98 -28.66
CA THR A 197 -14.55 -10.66 -27.34
C THR A 197 -15.04 -9.76 -26.21
N LEU A 198 -15.50 -8.54 -26.51
CA LEU A 198 -15.92 -7.58 -25.49
C LEU A 198 -17.05 -8.12 -24.59
N GLY A 199 -17.91 -8.99 -25.14
CA GLY A 199 -18.99 -9.65 -24.40
C GLY A 199 -18.49 -10.53 -23.25
N ASP A 200 -17.32 -11.15 -23.39
CA ASP A 200 -16.79 -12.07 -22.37
C ASP A 200 -16.29 -11.35 -21.11
N PHE A 201 -15.91 -10.07 -21.25
CA PHE A 201 -15.50 -9.24 -20.12
C PHE A 201 -16.70 -8.65 -19.34
N LEU A 202 -17.86 -8.58 -19.98
CA LEU A 202 -19.07 -7.98 -19.44
C LEU A 202 -20.01 -9.09 -18.99
N GLN A 203 -19.95 -9.48 -17.71
CA GLN A 203 -21.03 -10.27 -17.13
C GLN A 203 -22.35 -9.49 -17.25
N GLU A 204 -23.43 -10.19 -17.62
CA GLU A 204 -24.76 -9.63 -17.91
C GLU A 204 -25.51 -9.12 -16.67
N ASP A 205 -24.83 -8.45 -15.74
CA ASP A 205 -25.52 -7.64 -14.74
C ASP A 205 -25.88 -6.30 -15.39
N GLY A 206 -27.16 -6.14 -15.75
CA GLY A 206 -27.68 -5.00 -16.50
C GLY A 206 -27.26 -3.61 -15.97
N ALA A 207 -26.98 -3.50 -14.67
CA ALA A 207 -26.50 -2.26 -14.04
C ALA A 207 -25.07 -1.86 -14.47
N SER A 208 -24.17 -2.82 -14.69
CA SER A 208 -22.78 -2.56 -15.08
C SER A 208 -22.68 -2.10 -16.54
N ARG A 209 -23.58 -2.62 -17.40
CA ARG A 209 -23.64 -2.28 -18.83
C ARG A 209 -24.11 -0.85 -19.08
N GLU A 210 -25.11 -0.37 -18.32
CA GLU A 210 -25.59 1.02 -18.41
C GLU A 210 -24.53 2.04 -17.96
N ILE A 211 -23.81 1.75 -16.87
CA ILE A 211 -22.74 2.63 -16.38
C ILE A 211 -21.60 2.70 -17.39
N LEU A 212 -21.20 1.56 -17.97
CA LEU A 212 -20.13 1.51 -18.96
C LEU A 212 -20.54 2.14 -20.30
N GLN A 213 -21.80 2.00 -20.73
CA GLN A 213 -22.32 2.73 -21.90
C GLN A 213 -22.34 4.24 -21.66
N THR A 214 -22.74 4.67 -20.46
CA THR A 214 -22.75 6.09 -20.09
C THR A 214 -21.33 6.68 -20.09
N GLU A 215 -20.34 5.95 -19.57
CA GLU A 215 -18.95 6.39 -19.54
C GLU A 215 -18.25 6.28 -20.91
N LEU A 216 -18.59 5.28 -21.73
CA LEU A 216 -18.15 5.20 -23.13
C LEU A 216 -18.64 6.41 -23.93
N LEU A 217 -19.93 6.78 -23.80
CA LEU A 217 -20.50 7.95 -24.47
C LEU A 217 -19.86 9.26 -24.01
N ARG A 218 -19.48 9.38 -22.73
CA ARG A 218 -18.74 10.54 -22.23
C ARG A 218 -17.35 10.66 -22.84
N LEU A 219 -16.64 9.55 -23.02
CA LEU A 219 -15.29 9.55 -23.60
C LEU A 219 -15.26 9.86 -25.10
N PHE A 220 -16.35 9.61 -25.84
CA PHE A 220 -16.48 10.01 -27.26
C PHE A 220 -16.93 11.47 -27.45
N SER A 221 -17.31 12.17 -26.37
CA SER A 221 -17.73 13.58 -26.40
C SER A 221 -16.62 14.60 -26.08
N LEU A 222 -15.37 14.13 -25.98
CA LEU A 222 -14.13 14.91 -25.82
C LEU A 222 -13.17 14.62 -26.98
#